data_AF-J9FFK3-F1
#
_entry.id   AF-J9FFK3-F1
#
_cell.length_a   1.000
_cell.length_b   1.000
_cell.length_c   1.000
_cell.angle_alpha   90.00
_cell.angle_beta   90.00
_cell.angle_gamma   90.00
#
_symmetry.space_group_name_H-M   'P 1'
#
loop_
_entity.id
_entity.type
_entity.pdbx_description
1 polymer ?
#
loop_
_entity_poly.entity_id
_entity_poly.type
_entity_poly.pdbx_seq_one_letter_code
_entity_poly.pdbx_strand_id
1 'polypeptide(L)'
;DYKGGGMANLFADLPHLLGTITNLDKAESMRAMASIKSELARRQRIFAEYGVNHINDYQKLFRMGKAEEPLPHLFIISDEFAELKKEQPEFMAELDSTSRIGRSLGVHLILATQKPSGVVDDQIWSNSTFRLCLKVQNAADSKEMLHTADAANITQAGRGYLQVGNNEIYELFQSAWSGAAYGTKEEQKEEDDRVYL
;
A
#
# COMPACT_ATOMS: atom_id res chain seq x y z
N ASP A 1 -5.06 -5.75 10.39
CA ASP A 1 -4.93 -7.21 10.18
C ASP A 1 -6.16 -7.88 10.77
N TYR A 2 -6.96 -8.49 9.90
CA TYR A 2 -8.25 -9.09 10.26
C TYR A 2 -8.17 -10.59 10.58
N LYS A 3 -7.00 -11.23 10.39
CA LYS A 3 -6.79 -12.68 10.62
C LYS A 3 -5.96 -13.02 11.86
N GLY A 4 -5.87 -12.10 12.84
CA GLY A 4 -5.29 -12.39 14.14
C GLY A 4 -3.84 -11.94 14.35
N GLY A 5 -3.43 -10.84 13.72
CA GLY A 5 -2.21 -10.10 14.08
C GLY A 5 -0.89 -10.67 13.53
N GLY A 6 -0.96 -11.69 12.68
CA GLY A 6 0.23 -12.30 12.08
C GLY A 6 1.06 -11.31 11.26
N MET A 7 0.44 -10.42 10.48
CA MET A 7 1.18 -9.42 9.71
C MET A 7 1.70 -8.30 10.61
N ALA A 8 0.87 -7.85 11.55
CA ALA A 8 1.20 -6.77 12.50
C ALA A 8 2.45 -7.11 13.34
N ASN A 9 2.52 -8.33 13.86
CA ASN A 9 3.61 -8.77 14.73
C ASN A 9 4.97 -8.83 14.01
N LEU A 10 5.00 -9.04 12.69
CA LEU A 10 6.25 -9.05 11.92
C LEU A 10 6.96 -7.69 11.92
N PHE A 11 6.23 -6.61 12.20
CA PHE A 11 6.74 -5.24 12.17
C PHE A 11 6.77 -4.58 13.55
N ALA A 12 6.39 -5.31 14.62
CA ALA A 12 6.19 -4.76 15.97
C ALA A 12 7.43 -4.02 16.50
N ASP A 13 8.62 -4.54 16.20
CA ASP A 13 9.89 -3.98 16.69
C ASP A 13 10.50 -2.93 15.75
N LEU A 14 9.85 -2.60 14.63
CA LEU A 14 10.36 -1.60 13.70
C LEU A 14 9.97 -0.18 14.15
N PRO A 15 10.91 0.77 14.17
CA PRO A 15 10.62 2.17 14.52
C PRO A 15 9.69 2.87 13.51
N HIS A 16 9.49 2.27 12.34
CA HIS A 16 8.59 2.76 11.29
C HIS A 16 7.12 2.43 11.58
N LEU A 17 6.84 1.45 12.44
CA LEU A 17 5.48 1.06 12.75
C LEU A 17 4.87 2.06 13.72
N LEU A 18 3.96 2.90 13.22
CA LEU A 18 3.21 3.85 14.04
C LEU A 18 2.16 3.17 14.93
N GLY A 19 1.59 2.06 14.45
CA GLY A 19 0.57 1.32 15.17
C GLY A 19 -0.08 0.25 14.30
N THR A 20 -0.72 -0.69 14.96
CA THR A 20 -1.43 -1.80 14.34
C THR A 20 -2.87 -1.80 14.83
N ILE A 21 -3.80 -2.03 13.92
CA ILE A 21 -5.21 -2.19 14.29
C ILE A 21 -5.65 -3.57 13.83
N THR A 22 -6.16 -4.34 14.78
CA THR A 22 -6.63 -5.72 14.60
C THR A 22 -8.06 -5.81 15.09
N ASN A 23 -8.91 -6.58 14.41
CA ASN A 23 -10.31 -6.79 14.80
C ASN A 23 -11.06 -5.47 15.09
N LEU A 24 -11.06 -4.58 14.09
CA LEU A 24 -11.63 -3.24 14.17
C LEU A 24 -13.11 -3.27 14.58
N ASP A 25 -13.40 -2.90 15.82
CA ASP A 25 -14.75 -2.52 16.18
C ASP A 25 -15.13 -1.15 15.58
N LYS A 26 -16.41 -0.78 15.68
CA LYS A 26 -16.89 0.50 15.13
C LYS A 26 -16.21 1.71 15.79
N ALA A 27 -15.93 1.65 17.09
CA ALA A 27 -15.32 2.75 17.82
C ALA A 27 -13.84 2.91 17.49
N GLU A 28 -13.11 1.79 17.34
CA GLU A 28 -11.73 1.75 16.87
C GLU A 28 -11.60 2.28 15.45
N SER A 29 -12.50 1.88 14.54
CA SER A 29 -12.55 2.37 13.17
C SER A 29 -12.73 3.89 13.13
N MET A 30 -13.66 4.43 13.91
CA MET A 30 -13.87 5.88 14.01
C MET A 30 -12.64 6.61 14.56
N ARG A 31 -12.00 6.07 15.60
CA ARG A 31 -10.77 6.67 16.18
C ARG A 31 -9.63 6.66 15.17
N ALA A 32 -9.40 5.54 14.50
CA ALA A 32 -8.38 5.40 13.48
C ALA A 32 -8.58 6.41 12.35
N MET A 33 -9.83 6.55 11.88
CA MET A 33 -10.15 7.53 10.84
C MET A 33 -9.94 8.97 11.30
N ALA A 34 -10.34 9.30 12.53
CA ALA A 34 -10.09 10.61 13.11
C ALA A 34 -8.59 10.92 13.19
N SER A 35 -7.77 9.94 13.58
CA SER A 35 -6.30 10.08 13.60
C SER A 35 -5.72 10.32 12.21
N ILE A 36 -6.15 9.56 11.19
CA ILE A 36 -5.68 9.74 9.80
C ILE A 36 -6.03 11.14 9.29
N LYS A 37 -7.27 11.59 9.49
CA LYS A 37 -7.71 12.93 9.08
C LYS A 37 -6.93 14.04 9.77
N SER A 38 -6.67 13.88 11.07
CA SER A 38 -5.89 14.86 11.83
C SER A 38 -4.46 14.97 11.30
N GLU A 39 -3.83 13.85 10.93
CA GLU A 39 -2.51 13.84 10.31
C GLU A 39 -2.52 14.50 8.92
N LEU A 40 -3.54 14.24 8.08
CA LEU A 40 -3.68 14.94 6.81
C LEU A 40 -3.82 16.46 7.00
N ALA A 41 -4.65 16.90 7.95
CA ALA A 41 -4.82 18.32 8.25
C ALA A 41 -3.53 18.95 8.81
N ARG A 42 -2.72 18.19 9.56
CA ARG A 42 -1.40 18.63 10.01
C ARG A 42 -0.46 18.84 8.82
N ARG A 43 -0.35 17.85 7.91
CA ARG A 43 0.49 17.94 6.70
C ARG A 43 0.08 19.10 5.80
N GLN A 44 -1.21 19.33 5.62
CA GLN A 44 -1.72 20.47 4.84
C GLN A 44 -1.30 21.81 5.42
N ARG A 45 -1.37 21.98 6.75
CA ARG A 45 -0.93 23.22 7.41
C ARG A 45 0.57 23.46 7.22
N ILE A 46 1.38 22.42 7.39
CA ILE A 46 2.82 22.49 7.17
C ILE A 46 3.11 22.86 5.71
N PHE A 47 2.47 22.20 4.75
CA PHE A 47 2.67 22.50 3.34
C PHE A 47 2.31 23.96 2.99
N ALA A 48 1.23 24.48 3.59
CA ALA A 48 0.84 25.88 3.43
C ALA A 48 1.89 26.85 4.00
N GLU A 49 2.49 26.55 5.15
CA GLU A 49 3.57 27.35 5.76
C GLU A 49 4.81 27.45 4.86
N TYR A 50 5.16 26.34 4.20
CA TYR A 50 6.31 26.27 3.29
C TYR A 50 5.98 26.59 1.82
N GLY A 51 4.71 26.92 1.51
CA GLY A 51 4.28 27.26 0.15
C GLY A 51 4.39 26.12 -0.87
N VAL A 52 4.27 24.87 -0.43
CA VAL A 52 4.34 23.66 -1.27
C VAL A 52 2.99 22.95 -1.33
N ASN A 53 2.81 22.08 -2.32
CA ASN A 53 1.58 21.28 -2.48
C ASN A 53 1.84 19.77 -2.59
N HIS A 54 3.10 19.34 -2.59
CA HIS A 54 3.50 17.94 -2.69
C HIS A 54 4.60 17.59 -1.69
N ILE A 55 4.55 16.39 -1.12
CA ILE A 55 5.54 15.89 -0.14
C ILE A 55 6.97 15.85 -0.69
N ASN A 56 7.13 15.71 -2.01
CA ASN A 56 8.44 15.64 -2.63
C ASN A 56 9.12 17.00 -2.59
N ASP A 57 8.36 18.07 -2.78
CA ASP A 57 8.88 19.43 -2.70
C ASP A 57 9.15 19.84 -1.25
N TYR A 58 8.29 19.42 -0.32
CA TYR A 58 8.57 19.55 1.11
C TYR A 58 9.86 18.84 1.52
N GLN A 59 10.05 17.58 1.11
CA GLN A 59 11.26 16.83 1.42
C GLN A 59 12.53 17.43 0.81
N LYS A 60 12.44 18.11 -0.35
CA LYS A 60 13.56 18.88 -0.90
C LYS A 60 13.92 20.04 0.03
N LEU A 61 12.93 20.79 0.51
CA LEU A 61 13.16 21.88 1.47
C LEU A 61 13.80 21.38 2.77
N PHE A 62 13.32 20.26 3.31
CA PHE A 62 13.91 19.63 4.49
C PHE A 62 15.37 19.23 4.27
N ARG A 63 15.69 18.56 3.14
CA ARG A 63 17.07 18.19 2.78
C ARG A 63 17.99 19.40 2.60
N MET A 64 17.45 20.55 2.21
CA MET A 64 18.17 21.81 2.10
C MET A 64 18.31 22.56 3.43
N GLY A 65 17.79 22.01 4.54
CA GLY A 65 17.78 22.66 5.86
C GLY A 65 16.82 23.85 5.95
N LYS A 66 15.88 23.99 5.01
CA LYS A 66 14.89 25.07 4.99
C LYS A 66 13.62 24.74 5.77
N ALA A 67 13.31 23.45 5.95
CA ALA A 67 12.21 22.99 6.79
C ALA A 67 12.75 22.32 8.04
N GLU A 68 12.07 22.51 9.18
CA GLU A 68 12.56 22.08 10.50
C GLU A 68 12.24 20.62 10.81
N GLU A 69 11.05 20.14 10.43
CA GLU A 69 10.60 18.78 10.75
C GLU A 69 10.63 17.83 9.54
N PRO A 70 11.00 16.56 9.74
CA PRO A 70 10.88 15.56 8.69
C PRO A 70 9.42 15.11 8.53
N LEU A 71 8.93 15.06 7.29
CA LEU A 71 7.65 14.44 6.95
C LEU A 71 7.86 13.15 6.13
N PRO A 72 7.75 11.97 6.77
CA PRO A 72 7.85 10.69 6.07
C PRO A 72 6.58 10.38 5.28
N HIS A 73 6.71 9.51 4.27
CA HIS A 73 5.54 8.91 3.65
C HIS A 73 4.80 8.02 4.66
N LEU A 74 3.47 8.09 4.66
CA LEU A 74 2.63 7.27 5.51
C LEU A 74 2.02 6.15 4.65
N PHE A 75 2.35 4.91 4.98
CA PHE A 75 1.73 3.74 4.36
C PHE A 75 0.66 3.18 5.29
N ILE A 76 -0.56 3.07 4.78
CA ILE A 76 -1.67 2.40 5.44
C ILE A 76 -1.88 1.08 4.72
N ILE A 77 -1.73 -0.03 5.43
CA ILE A 77 -1.83 -1.38 4.86
C ILE A 77 -3.04 -2.07 5.48
N SER A 78 -3.97 -2.48 4.62
CA SER A 78 -5.12 -3.28 4.99
C SER A 78 -4.93 -4.70 4.45
N ASP A 79 -4.56 -5.63 5.34
CA ASP A 79 -4.54 -7.05 5.03
C ASP A 79 -5.93 -7.66 5.19
N GLU A 80 -6.31 -8.50 4.23
CA GLU A 80 -7.67 -8.99 4.03
C GLU A 80 -8.74 -7.88 4.05
N PHE A 81 -8.57 -6.86 3.21
CA PHE A 81 -9.50 -5.73 3.18
C PHE A 81 -10.94 -6.13 2.78
N ALA A 82 -11.14 -7.32 2.20
CA ALA A 82 -12.46 -7.87 1.93
C ALA A 82 -13.32 -8.01 3.19
N GLU A 83 -12.72 -8.49 4.27
CA GLU A 83 -13.38 -8.62 5.57
C GLU A 83 -13.67 -7.23 6.15
N LEU A 84 -12.71 -6.31 6.07
CA LEU A 84 -12.90 -4.92 6.47
C LEU A 84 -14.06 -4.24 5.73
N LYS A 85 -14.15 -4.40 4.40
CA LYS A 85 -15.21 -3.82 3.57
C LYS A 85 -16.59 -4.38 3.95
N LYS A 86 -16.65 -5.66 4.31
CA LYS A 86 -17.89 -6.32 4.73
C LYS A 86 -18.35 -5.85 6.10
N GLU A 87 -17.44 -5.71 7.06
CA GLU A 87 -17.79 -5.36 8.44
C GLU A 87 -17.92 -3.84 8.67
N GLN A 88 -17.07 -3.05 8.03
CA GLN A 88 -16.98 -1.59 8.20
C GLN A 88 -16.98 -0.88 6.84
N PRO A 89 -18.06 -0.97 6.03
CA PRO A 89 -18.12 -0.40 4.69
C PRO A 89 -17.95 1.13 4.67
N GLU A 90 -18.50 1.83 5.66
CA GLU A 90 -18.37 3.29 5.81
C GLU A 90 -16.91 3.70 6.00
N PHE A 91 -16.19 2.99 6.86
CA PHE A 91 -14.76 3.23 7.11
C PHE A 91 -13.93 2.98 5.84
N MET A 92 -14.21 1.91 5.10
CA MET A 92 -13.49 1.60 3.87
C MET A 92 -13.69 2.67 2.80
N ALA A 93 -14.94 3.11 2.57
CA ALA A 93 -15.24 4.18 1.61
C ALA A 93 -14.53 5.49 1.98
N GLU A 94 -14.47 5.79 3.28
CA GLU A 94 -13.78 6.97 3.78
C GLU A 94 -12.26 6.87 3.67
N LEU A 95 -11.69 5.69 3.93
CA LEU A 95 -10.26 5.42 3.79
C LEU A 95 -9.78 5.56 2.35
N ASP A 96 -10.55 5.00 1.40
CA ASP A 96 -10.31 5.13 -0.04
C ASP A 96 -10.31 6.61 -0.47
N SER A 97 -11.38 7.35 -0.13
CA SER A 97 -11.47 8.79 -0.43
C SER A 97 -10.33 9.61 0.20
N THR A 98 -9.98 9.29 1.43
CA THR A 98 -8.91 9.94 2.20
C THR A 98 -7.54 9.68 1.57
N SER A 99 -7.29 8.47 1.07
CA SER A 99 -6.04 8.12 0.39
C SER A 99 -5.86 8.87 -0.93
N ARG A 100 -6.95 9.06 -1.69
CA ARG A 100 -6.93 9.83 -2.95
C ARG A 100 -6.49 11.26 -2.73
N ILE A 101 -7.04 11.93 -1.71
CA ILE A 101 -6.66 13.30 -1.33
C ILE A 101 -5.25 13.30 -0.70
N GLY A 102 -4.93 12.26 0.05
CA GLY A 102 -3.66 12.09 0.78
C GLY A 102 -2.43 11.86 -0.10
N ARG A 103 -2.59 11.50 -1.38
CA ARG A 103 -1.46 11.19 -2.29
C ARG A 103 -0.42 12.31 -2.34
N SER A 104 -0.84 13.56 -2.57
CA SER A 104 0.09 14.70 -2.63
C SER A 104 0.73 14.98 -1.26
N LEU A 105 0.02 14.66 -0.17
CA LEU A 105 0.49 14.74 1.21
C LEU A 105 1.39 13.56 1.60
N GLY A 106 1.63 12.62 0.68
CA GLY A 106 2.46 11.45 0.88
C GLY A 106 1.83 10.35 1.72
N VAL A 107 0.51 10.26 1.73
CA VAL A 107 -0.23 9.14 2.32
C VAL A 107 -0.62 8.16 1.23
N HIS A 108 -0.34 6.88 1.45
CA HIS A 108 -0.51 5.80 0.49
C HIS A 108 -1.31 4.66 1.12
N LEU A 109 -2.23 4.09 0.36
CA LEU A 109 -3.06 2.97 0.78
C LEU A 109 -2.66 1.71 0.00
N ILE A 110 -2.39 0.62 0.72
CA ILE A 110 -2.17 -0.70 0.16
C ILE A 110 -3.29 -1.61 0.66
N LEU A 111 -4.03 -2.19 -0.27
CA LEU A 111 -5.12 -3.11 0.00
C LEU A 111 -4.72 -4.50 -0.47
N ALA A 112 -4.75 -5.48 0.43
CA ALA A 112 -4.47 -6.88 0.14
C ALA A 112 -5.70 -7.74 0.46
N THR A 113 -5.99 -8.72 -0.39
CA THR A 113 -7.10 -9.67 -0.21
C THR A 113 -6.70 -11.02 -0.78
N GLN A 114 -7.17 -12.10 -0.17
CA GLN A 114 -7.07 -13.44 -0.75
C GLN A 114 -8.22 -13.74 -1.72
N LYS A 115 -9.31 -12.99 -1.62
CA LYS A 115 -10.53 -13.16 -2.43
C LYS A 115 -10.87 -11.83 -3.10
N PRO A 116 -10.35 -11.58 -4.32
CA PRO A 116 -10.67 -10.35 -5.03
C PRO A 116 -12.15 -10.31 -5.45
N SER A 117 -12.73 -11.48 -5.76
CA SER A 117 -14.11 -11.64 -6.23
C SER A 117 -15.16 -10.91 -5.40
N GLY A 118 -15.85 -9.94 -6.03
CA GLY A 118 -16.95 -9.17 -5.46
C GLY A 118 -16.52 -8.09 -4.45
N VAL A 119 -15.22 -7.90 -4.27
CA VAL A 119 -14.65 -6.97 -3.28
C VAL A 119 -13.98 -5.79 -3.98
N VAL A 120 -13.33 -6.03 -5.12
CA VAL A 120 -12.68 -5.01 -5.92
C VAL A 120 -13.70 -4.43 -6.88
N ASP A 121 -14.28 -3.29 -6.51
CA ASP A 121 -15.20 -2.55 -7.38
C ASP A 121 -14.47 -1.54 -8.27
N ASP A 122 -15.21 -0.93 -9.20
CA ASP A 122 -14.68 0.08 -10.13
C ASP A 122 -14.05 1.28 -9.41
N GLN A 123 -14.51 1.60 -8.20
CA GLN A 123 -13.96 2.70 -7.42
C GLN A 123 -12.56 2.37 -6.91
N ILE A 124 -12.37 1.22 -6.27
CA ILE A 124 -11.05 0.74 -5.86
C ILE A 124 -10.13 0.59 -7.07
N TRP A 125 -10.67 0.05 -8.17
CA TRP A 125 -9.90 -0.16 -9.39
C TRP A 125 -9.39 1.15 -10.00
N SER A 126 -10.26 2.17 -10.11
CA SER A 126 -9.92 3.48 -10.68
C SER A 126 -9.02 4.33 -9.79
N ASN A 127 -9.10 4.16 -8.46
CA ASN A 127 -8.24 4.87 -7.52
C ASN A 127 -6.87 4.19 -7.33
N SER A 128 -6.72 2.93 -7.74
CA SER A 128 -5.46 2.18 -7.66
C SER A 128 -4.52 2.53 -8.81
N THR A 129 -3.38 3.13 -8.48
CA THR A 129 -2.36 3.49 -9.49
C THR A 129 -1.64 2.26 -10.06
N PHE A 130 -1.47 1.22 -9.23
CA PHE A 130 -0.90 -0.05 -9.63
C PHE A 130 -1.61 -1.20 -8.95
N ARG A 131 -1.46 -2.39 -9.51
CA ARG A 131 -2.03 -3.64 -9.00
C ARG A 131 -0.95 -4.72 -9.07
N LEU A 132 -0.82 -5.45 -7.98
CA LEU A 132 0.04 -6.63 -7.89
C LEU A 132 -0.87 -7.84 -7.71
N CYS A 133 -0.79 -8.80 -8.62
CA CYS A 133 -1.62 -10.00 -8.56
C CYS A 133 -0.72 -11.24 -8.63
N LEU A 134 -0.63 -11.93 -7.49
CA LEU A 134 0.01 -13.24 -7.40
C LEU A 134 -0.94 -14.33 -7.92
N LYS A 135 -0.54 -15.59 -7.81
CA LYS A 135 -1.38 -16.74 -8.16
C LYS A 135 -2.76 -16.68 -7.48
N VAL A 136 -3.82 -16.61 -8.30
CA VAL A 136 -5.22 -16.72 -7.89
C VAL A 136 -5.85 -18.07 -8.27
N GLN A 137 -6.94 -18.46 -7.64
CA GLN A 137 -7.52 -19.80 -7.83
C GLN A 137 -8.10 -20.01 -9.23
N ASN A 138 -8.81 -19.02 -9.77
CA ASN A 138 -9.53 -19.14 -11.03
C ASN A 138 -9.33 -17.91 -11.93
N ALA A 139 -9.72 -18.04 -13.20
CA ALA A 139 -9.60 -16.97 -14.19
C ALA A 139 -10.52 -15.77 -13.91
N ALA A 140 -11.61 -15.94 -13.15
CA ALA A 140 -12.51 -14.83 -12.80
C ALA A 140 -11.83 -13.87 -11.82
N ASP A 141 -11.19 -14.40 -10.77
CA ASP A 141 -10.39 -13.62 -9.81
C ASP A 141 -9.29 -12.82 -10.51
N SER A 142 -8.63 -13.43 -11.50
CA SER A 142 -7.59 -12.77 -12.29
C SER A 142 -8.18 -11.63 -13.13
N LYS A 143 -9.34 -11.84 -13.76
CA LYS A 143 -9.98 -10.81 -14.60
C LYS A 143 -10.50 -9.64 -13.77
N GLU A 144 -10.92 -9.89 -12.54
CA GLU A 144 -11.34 -8.83 -11.63
C GLU A 144 -10.15 -7.96 -11.19
N MET A 145 -8.99 -8.56 -10.94
CA MET A 145 -7.78 -7.83 -10.58
C MET A 145 -7.06 -7.16 -11.75
N LEU A 146 -6.90 -7.87 -12.88
CA LEU A 146 -5.99 -7.47 -13.97
C LEU A 146 -6.69 -7.25 -15.31
N HIS A 147 -7.98 -7.57 -15.42
CA HIS A 147 -8.71 -7.69 -16.69
C HIS A 147 -8.17 -8.76 -17.67
N THR A 148 -7.26 -9.62 -17.21
CA THR A 148 -6.75 -10.79 -17.94
C THR A 148 -6.88 -12.06 -17.11
N ALA A 149 -6.76 -13.23 -17.72
CA ALA A 149 -6.82 -14.51 -17.01
C ALA A 149 -5.44 -15.00 -16.49
N ASP A 150 -4.38 -14.22 -16.71
CA ASP A 150 -3.02 -14.72 -16.69
C ASP A 150 -2.53 -15.13 -15.29
N ALA A 151 -2.98 -14.44 -14.24
CA ALA A 151 -2.58 -14.75 -12.86
C ALA A 151 -3.11 -16.12 -12.41
N ALA A 152 -4.18 -16.63 -13.03
CA ALA A 152 -4.69 -17.97 -12.75
C ALA A 152 -3.76 -19.08 -13.29
N ASN A 153 -2.92 -18.78 -14.28
CA ASN A 153 -2.00 -19.74 -14.91
C ASN A 153 -0.64 -19.80 -14.23
N ILE A 154 -0.39 -18.97 -13.21
CA ILE A 154 0.86 -18.99 -12.46
C ILE A 154 1.02 -20.32 -11.72
N THR A 155 2.19 -20.94 -11.84
CA THR A 155 2.50 -22.23 -11.19
C THR A 155 3.58 -22.12 -10.12
N GLN A 156 4.35 -21.03 -10.12
CA GLN A 156 5.48 -20.83 -9.22
C GLN A 156 5.11 -19.90 -8.06
N ALA A 157 5.51 -20.26 -6.84
CA ALA A 157 5.33 -19.42 -5.67
C ALA A 157 6.13 -18.12 -5.79
N GLY A 158 5.56 -17.00 -5.33
CA GLY A 158 6.16 -15.67 -5.44
C GLY A 158 6.10 -15.04 -6.84
N ARG A 159 5.69 -15.78 -7.87
CA ARG A 159 5.46 -15.21 -9.20
C ARG A 159 4.15 -14.44 -9.24
N GLY A 160 4.13 -13.30 -9.94
CA GLY A 160 2.97 -12.42 -10.04
C GLY A 160 3.03 -11.47 -11.22
N TYR A 161 1.94 -10.76 -11.47
CA TYR A 161 1.87 -9.68 -12.46
C TYR A 161 1.81 -8.32 -11.75
N LEU A 162 2.62 -7.38 -12.23
CA LEU A 162 2.51 -5.96 -11.93
C LEU A 162 1.78 -5.27 -13.08
N GLN A 163 0.67 -4.61 -12.77
CA GLN A 163 -0.03 -3.74 -13.71
C GLN A 163 0.00 -2.31 -13.19
N VAL A 164 0.42 -1.35 -14.03
CA VAL A 164 0.41 0.09 -13.69
C VAL A 164 -0.51 0.82 -14.67
N GLY A 165 -1.31 1.74 -14.14
CA GLY A 165 -2.27 2.51 -14.93
C GLY A 165 -3.31 1.62 -15.62
N ASN A 166 -3.75 2.04 -16.81
CA ASN A 166 -4.63 1.23 -17.65
C ASN A 166 -3.82 0.36 -18.62
N ASN A 167 -2.98 -0.52 -18.06
CA ASN A 167 -2.09 -1.42 -18.80
C ASN A 167 -0.93 -0.73 -19.52
N GLU A 168 -0.47 0.41 -18.98
CA GLU A 168 0.75 1.09 -19.43
C GLU A 168 1.99 0.24 -19.15
N ILE A 169 1.97 -0.47 -18.02
CA ILE A 169 2.94 -1.50 -17.66
C ILE A 169 2.14 -2.75 -17.29
N TYR A 170 2.53 -3.89 -17.87
CA TYR A 170 2.01 -5.21 -17.53
C TYR A 170 3.14 -6.23 -17.57
N GLU A 171 3.72 -6.51 -16.40
CA GLU A 171 4.96 -7.28 -16.30
C GLU A 171 4.81 -8.49 -15.38
N LEU A 172 5.28 -9.64 -15.86
CA LEU A 172 5.45 -10.83 -15.03
C LEU A 172 6.73 -10.66 -14.21
N PHE A 173 6.61 -10.77 -12.89
CA PHE A 173 7.74 -10.68 -11.97
C PHE A 173 7.82 -11.90 -11.05
N GLN A 174 8.99 -12.07 -10.42
CA GLN A 174 9.23 -13.05 -9.37
C GLN A 174 9.60 -12.31 -8.09
N SER A 175 8.81 -12.47 -7.03
CA SER A 175 9.11 -11.85 -5.74
C SER A 175 10.35 -12.48 -5.10
N ALA A 176 11.14 -11.65 -4.42
CA ALA A 176 12.16 -12.13 -3.50
C ALA A 176 11.51 -12.84 -2.30
N TRP A 177 12.26 -13.74 -1.67
CA TRP A 177 11.86 -14.40 -0.43
C TRP A 177 12.71 -13.90 0.73
N SER A 178 12.08 -13.20 1.68
CA SER A 178 12.75 -12.60 2.85
C SER A 178 13.08 -13.58 3.96
N GLY A 179 12.61 -14.84 3.88
CA GLY A 179 12.86 -15.88 4.88
C GLY A 179 14.15 -16.69 4.64
N ALA A 180 14.93 -16.37 3.61
CA ALA A 180 16.17 -17.07 3.32
C ALA A 180 17.21 -16.82 4.42
N ALA A 181 17.98 -17.86 4.76
CA ALA A 181 19.15 -17.69 5.63
C ALA A 181 20.12 -16.71 4.97
N TYR A 182 20.60 -15.72 5.74
CA TYR A 182 21.60 -14.78 5.25
C TYR A 182 22.90 -15.53 4.97
N GLY A 183 23.19 -15.76 3.69
CA GLY A 183 24.45 -16.36 3.26
C GLY A 183 25.48 -15.27 3.03
N THR A 184 26.57 -15.26 3.79
CA THR A 184 27.78 -14.49 3.48
C THR A 184 28.46 -15.11 2.26
N LYS A 185 27.88 -14.97 1.06
CA LYS A 185 28.61 -15.24 -0.18
C LYS A 185 29.27 -13.93 -0.61
N GLU A 186 30.58 -13.98 -0.86
CA GLU A 186 31.32 -12.88 -1.48
C GLU A 186 30.56 -12.42 -2.75
N GLU A 187 30.06 -11.18 -2.72
CA GLU A 187 29.31 -10.59 -3.83
C GLU A 187 30.19 -10.51 -5.08
N GLN A 188 29.82 -11.26 -6.12
CA GLN A 188 30.13 -10.81 -7.48
C GLN A 188 29.22 -9.60 -7.73
N LYS A 189 29.82 -8.40 -7.77
CA LYS A 189 29.17 -7.16 -8.15
C LYS A 189 28.69 -7.25 -9.61
N GLU A 190 27.44 -7.66 -9.82
CA GLU A 190 26.67 -7.16 -10.94
C GLU A 190 25.82 -6.00 -10.39
N GLU A 191 26.19 -4.77 -10.75
CA GLU A 191 25.37 -3.59 -10.47
C GLU A 191 24.04 -3.73 -11.24
N ASP A 192 22.93 -3.83 -10.51
CA ASP A 192 21.58 -3.74 -11.10
C ASP A 192 21.20 -2.26 -11.24
N ASP A 193 21.41 -1.72 -12.44
CA ASP A 193 21.16 -0.31 -12.80
C ASP A 193 19.66 0.07 -12.91
N ARG A 194 18.72 -0.74 -12.40
CA ARG A 194 17.27 -0.47 -12.49
C ARG A 194 16.74 0.46 -11.39
N VAL A 195 17.47 1.53 -11.07
CA VAL A 195 16.91 2.66 -10.32
C VAL A 195 16.26 3.61 -11.32
N TYR A 196 14.93 3.53 -11.46
CA TYR A 196 14.17 4.51 -12.20
C TYR A 196 14.14 5.84 -11.42
N LEU A 197 14.67 6.90 -12.05
CA LEU A 197 14.68 8.31 -11.61
C LEU A 197 13.29 8.93 -11.52
#